data_AF-A0A8H6DMP1-F1
#
_entry.id   AF-A0A8H6DMP1-F1
#
_cell.length_a   1.000
_cell.length_b   1.000
_cell.length_c   1.000
_cell.angle_alpha   90.00
_cell.angle_beta   90.00
_cell.angle_gamma   90.00
#
_symmetry.space_group_name_H-M   'P 1'
#
loop_
_entity.id
_entity.type
_entity.pdbx_description
1 polymer ?
#
loop_
_entity_poly.entity_id
_entity_poly.type
_entity_poly.pdbx_seq_one_letter_code
_entity_poly.pdbx_strand_id
1 'polypeptide(L)'
;MPAYDDNELHTPNSPSTLRKMSNMNGEGNGEGHNGEGHHDSLAIPGDDVNGPQEIPATRSSISEAAKYMHNLSVSPSMRDRRSSRNSFGTALPIPRKRQSRLSSVHHADGRPTRPGMPPIQPTRDLLVAQVQDLQAEKVKKAKNMAFAFDIDGVLVHGDRLIPEGKKALEILNGDNELGIKIPHIFLTNGSGKIEKDRCAQLSKILGNPVETDQFIQSHTPMSALAEYYSTVLVVGGEGYRCREVAEQYGFRNIVVPNDIVAWDPTIAPYRVFTEEERATSRPRDFTKICIEAIMVFSDSRDYATDMQIIMDVLRAKNGRLGTVAEDPVAERVPIYFSQGDLLCPTEHPYPRMSQGAFRIGLEAMYKALTGADLERVVYGKPELATYKYADDVLTSWMGELHGEERLPEHIYMIGDNPASDIIGGNMYGWNTCLVRTGVFQGGDNDENNPANFGVFPNVLEAVKKALRNELGQDFKCFFDEKINPVLHGDAADAAAVV
;
A
#
# COMPACT_ATOMS: atom_id res chain seq x y z
N MET A 1 51.36 -34.45 -42.96
CA MET A 1 52.84 -34.48 -42.87
C MET A 1 53.30 -33.08 -42.54
N PRO A 2 53.83 -32.81 -41.34
CA PRO A 2 53.73 -33.55 -40.06
C PRO A 2 52.41 -33.18 -39.33
N ALA A 3 51.76 -34.00 -38.48
CA ALA A 3 52.19 -34.79 -37.31
C ALA A 3 52.34 -33.89 -36.06
N TYR A 4 51.37 -33.94 -35.13
CA TYR A 4 51.27 -34.86 -33.97
C TYR A 4 52.29 -34.54 -32.87
N ASP A 5 51.78 -34.24 -31.67
CA ASP A 5 52.10 -35.02 -30.47
C ASP A 5 51.04 -34.80 -29.37
N ASP A 6 50.33 -35.89 -29.06
CA ASP A 6 49.62 -36.11 -27.79
C ASP A 6 50.49 -37.10 -27.00
N ASN A 7 50.83 -36.76 -25.75
CA ASN A 7 50.98 -37.67 -24.59
C ASN A 7 51.77 -36.97 -23.48
N GLU A 8 51.23 -36.93 -22.26
CA GLU A 8 51.49 -37.98 -21.26
C GLU A 8 50.56 -37.79 -20.03
N LEU A 9 49.92 -38.88 -19.61
CA LEU A 9 49.28 -38.94 -18.30
C LEU A 9 50.37 -39.09 -17.22
N HIS A 10 50.31 -38.27 -16.17
CA HIS A 10 50.83 -38.67 -14.87
C HIS A 10 49.96 -38.17 -13.71
N THR A 11 49.13 -39.08 -13.19
CA THR A 11 48.78 -39.07 -11.76
C THR A 11 49.86 -39.82 -10.99
N PRO A 12 50.18 -39.36 -9.78
CA PRO A 12 50.23 -40.32 -8.68
C PRO A 12 49.66 -39.79 -7.35
N ASN A 13 48.75 -40.58 -6.79
CA ASN A 13 48.61 -40.94 -5.37
C ASN A 13 48.95 -39.89 -4.28
N SER A 14 47.90 -39.49 -3.55
CA SER A 14 48.02 -39.18 -2.12
C SER A 14 48.65 -40.35 -1.35
N PRO A 15 49.39 -40.09 -0.26
CA PRO A 15 48.91 -40.64 1.01
C PRO A 15 49.13 -39.73 2.23
N SER A 16 48.01 -39.43 2.90
CA SER A 16 47.82 -39.48 4.36
C SER A 16 48.69 -38.68 5.37
N THR A 17 47.95 -38.17 6.38
CA THR A 17 48.21 -38.18 7.85
C THR A 17 48.58 -36.87 8.56
N LEU A 18 47.99 -36.74 9.76
CA LEU A 18 48.29 -35.81 10.87
C LEU A 18 47.71 -34.39 10.73
N ARG A 19 46.89 -33.87 11.65
CA ARG A 19 46.49 -34.35 13.00
C ARG A 19 45.04 -33.98 13.33
N LYS A 20 44.27 -34.95 13.85
CA LYS A 20 43.16 -34.73 14.79
C LYS A 20 43.70 -34.93 16.21
N MET A 21 43.37 -34.03 17.13
CA MET A 21 43.07 -34.30 18.54
C MET A 21 41.94 -33.31 18.91
N SER A 22 40.72 -33.70 19.32
CA SER A 22 40.27 -34.65 20.37
C SER A 22 40.58 -34.13 21.78
N ASN A 23 39.68 -34.14 22.77
CA ASN A 23 38.31 -34.64 22.84
C ASN A 23 37.63 -34.20 24.16
N MET A 24 36.28 -34.21 24.21
CA MET A 24 35.40 -34.61 25.36
C MET A 24 35.50 -33.83 26.69
N ASN A 25 34.42 -33.55 27.44
CA ASN A 25 33.19 -34.32 27.73
C ASN A 25 31.93 -33.47 27.40
N GLY A 26 30.71 -33.97 27.16
CA GLY A 26 29.98 -35.14 27.70
C GLY A 26 29.05 -34.67 28.85
N GLU A 27 27.76 -35.00 28.96
CA GLU A 27 26.81 -35.84 28.21
C GLU A 27 25.36 -35.28 28.44
N GLY A 28 24.34 -35.71 27.68
CA GLY A 28 22.93 -35.39 28.03
C GLY A 28 21.90 -35.65 26.93
N ASN A 29 21.12 -36.73 27.06
CA ASN A 29 20.10 -37.17 26.09
C ASN A 29 18.93 -36.20 25.90
N GLY A 30 18.35 -36.22 24.70
CA GLY A 30 17.03 -35.65 24.40
C GLY A 30 16.62 -35.84 22.93
N GLU A 31 16.03 -36.99 22.59
CA GLU A 31 15.45 -37.18 21.25
C GLU A 31 14.20 -36.29 21.06
N GLY A 32 14.24 -35.44 20.03
CA GLY A 32 13.09 -34.63 19.61
C GLY A 32 13.17 -34.37 18.11
N HIS A 33 12.44 -35.14 17.32
CA HIS A 33 12.27 -34.87 15.89
C HIS A 33 11.38 -33.63 15.70
N ASN A 34 12.01 -32.47 15.48
CA ASN A 34 11.37 -31.33 14.81
C ASN A 34 12.19 -30.99 13.56
N GLY A 35 11.56 -31.12 12.40
CA GLY A 35 12.15 -30.66 11.14
C GLY A 35 11.97 -29.16 11.01
N GLU A 36 12.92 -28.39 11.55
CA GLU A 36 13.01 -26.96 11.28
C GLU A 36 13.63 -26.75 9.89
N GLY A 37 12.79 -26.38 8.92
CA GLY A 37 13.28 -25.77 7.69
C GLY A 37 13.70 -24.34 8.01
N HIS A 38 15.02 -24.08 8.10
CA HIS A 38 15.53 -22.73 8.02
C HIS A 38 15.14 -22.14 6.66
N HIS A 39 14.13 -21.26 6.68
CA HIS A 39 13.92 -20.31 5.60
C HIS A 39 14.89 -19.16 5.84
N ASP A 40 16.01 -19.14 5.11
CA ASP A 40 16.80 -17.92 4.93
C ASP A 40 15.90 -16.90 4.22
N SER A 41 15.35 -15.97 5.00
CA SER A 41 14.69 -14.76 4.50
C SER A 41 15.73 -13.77 3.98
N LEU A 42 15.37 -12.91 3.02
CA LEU A 42 16.21 -11.78 2.60
C LEU A 42 16.79 -11.01 3.80
N ALA A 43 18.09 -11.19 4.06
CA ALA A 43 18.80 -10.49 5.12
C ALA A 43 19.00 -9.02 4.72
N ILE A 44 18.41 -8.10 5.47
CA ILE A 44 18.67 -6.66 5.36
C ILE A 44 19.98 -6.36 6.11
N PRO A 45 20.95 -5.63 5.54
CA PRO A 45 22.23 -5.40 6.22
C PRO A 45 22.15 -4.29 7.29
N GLY A 46 21.92 -4.64 8.55
CA GLY A 46 21.97 -3.67 9.66
C GLY A 46 21.84 -4.30 11.05
N ASP A 47 22.61 -3.80 12.01
CA ASP A 47 22.61 -4.26 13.43
C ASP A 47 22.66 -3.04 14.39
N ASP A 48 22.34 -1.84 13.88
CA ASP A 48 22.61 -0.55 14.53
C ASP A 48 21.37 -0.01 15.26
N VAL A 49 21.54 0.32 16.54
CA VAL A 49 20.46 0.73 17.48
C VAL A 49 19.81 2.07 17.11
N ASN A 50 20.39 2.82 16.18
CA ASN A 50 19.88 4.11 15.67
C ASN A 50 19.41 4.05 14.20
N GLY A 51 19.31 2.86 13.60
CA GLY A 51 18.86 2.69 12.21
C GLY A 51 17.34 2.77 12.02
N PRO A 52 16.84 2.61 10.77
CA PRO A 52 15.42 2.63 10.45
C PRO A 52 14.65 1.52 11.19
N GLN A 53 13.42 1.80 11.63
CA GLN A 53 12.61 0.81 12.34
C GLN A 53 12.25 -0.37 11.43
N GLU A 54 12.71 -1.57 11.78
CA GLU A 54 12.33 -2.80 11.09
C GLU A 54 10.89 -3.23 11.43
N ILE A 55 10.15 -3.63 10.39
CA ILE A 55 8.76 -4.06 10.49
C ILE A 55 8.61 -5.43 9.84
N PRO A 56 8.23 -6.48 10.58
CA PRO A 56 8.04 -7.82 10.01
C PRO A 56 7.00 -7.82 8.88
N ALA A 57 7.31 -8.52 7.79
CA ALA A 57 6.42 -8.64 6.64
C ALA A 57 5.13 -9.40 7.01
N THR A 58 3.98 -8.85 6.62
CA THR A 58 2.65 -9.46 6.83
C THR A 58 2.33 -10.62 5.89
N ARG A 59 3.11 -10.77 4.82
CA ARG A 59 2.94 -11.80 3.79
C ARG A 59 4.26 -12.48 3.49
N SER A 60 4.17 -13.70 2.93
CA SER A 60 5.32 -14.44 2.42
C SER A 60 6.14 -13.60 1.45
N SER A 61 7.46 -13.53 1.68
CA SER A 61 8.43 -12.95 0.74
C SER A 61 8.56 -13.79 -0.53
N ILE A 62 8.29 -15.10 -0.44
CA ILE A 62 8.31 -16.05 -1.56
C ILE A 62 7.13 -15.80 -2.52
N SER A 63 7.45 -15.85 -3.83
CA SER A 63 6.53 -15.76 -4.96
C SER A 63 5.21 -16.53 -4.78
N GLU A 64 4.11 -15.90 -5.21
CA GLU A 64 2.79 -16.55 -5.28
C GLU A 64 2.36 -16.87 -6.72
N ALA A 65 3.15 -16.49 -7.73
CA ALA A 65 2.84 -16.70 -9.16
C ALA A 65 2.53 -18.16 -9.49
N ALA A 66 3.06 -19.14 -8.73
CA ALA A 66 2.74 -20.55 -8.87
C ALA A 66 1.24 -20.88 -8.79
N LYS A 67 0.42 -20.04 -8.11
CA LYS A 67 -1.05 -20.19 -8.05
C LYS A 67 -1.73 -19.84 -9.38
N TYR A 68 -1.12 -18.95 -10.17
CA TYR A 68 -1.63 -18.45 -11.45
C TYR A 68 -0.98 -19.13 -12.66
N MET A 69 0.21 -19.71 -12.48
CA MET A 69 0.83 -20.59 -13.45
C MET A 69 0.06 -21.91 -13.53
N HIS A 70 -0.86 -22.00 -14.50
CA HIS A 70 -1.10 -23.28 -15.15
C HIS A 70 0.24 -23.85 -15.67
N ASN A 71 0.32 -25.16 -15.89
CA ASN A 71 1.50 -25.82 -16.46
C ASN A 71 1.78 -25.34 -17.91
N LEU A 72 2.31 -24.13 -18.05
CA LEU A 72 2.81 -23.51 -19.27
C LEU A 72 4.17 -24.13 -19.61
N SER A 73 4.10 -25.43 -19.94
CA SER A 73 5.08 -26.24 -20.67
C SER A 73 6.55 -25.78 -20.60
N VAL A 74 7.16 -25.81 -19.41
CA VAL A 74 8.62 -25.88 -19.31
C VAL A 74 9.02 -27.32 -19.67
N SER A 75 9.36 -27.51 -20.95
CA SER A 75 9.73 -28.79 -21.60
C SER A 75 8.64 -29.88 -21.62
N PRO A 76 8.05 -30.21 -22.80
CA PRO A 76 7.25 -31.42 -22.96
C PRO A 76 8.12 -32.70 -22.90
N SER A 77 8.48 -33.10 -21.67
CA SER A 77 9.11 -34.38 -21.36
C SER A 77 8.13 -35.53 -21.57
N MET A 78 8.53 -36.57 -22.31
CA MET A 78 7.75 -37.81 -22.41
C MET A 78 7.72 -38.62 -21.10
N ARG A 79 8.53 -38.25 -20.11
CA ARG A 79 8.76 -39.04 -18.89
C ARG A 79 7.65 -38.88 -17.84
N ASP A 80 6.95 -37.74 -17.84
CA ASP A 80 6.06 -37.32 -16.74
C ASP A 80 4.57 -37.21 -17.15
N ARG A 81 4.11 -38.15 -17.97
CA ARG A 81 2.67 -38.31 -18.24
C ARG A 81 1.93 -38.92 -17.02
N ARG A 82 1.49 -38.06 -16.08
CA ARG A 82 0.36 -38.41 -15.21
C ARG A 82 -0.96 -38.10 -15.92
N SER A 83 -1.77 -39.14 -16.14
CA SER A 83 -3.08 -39.04 -16.77
C SER A 83 -4.09 -38.35 -15.86
N SER A 84 -4.60 -37.18 -16.25
CA SER A 84 -5.79 -36.59 -15.62
C SER A 84 -7.03 -37.39 -16.02
N ARG A 85 -7.56 -38.19 -15.09
CA ARG A 85 -8.88 -38.82 -15.24
C ARG A 85 -9.95 -37.80 -14.87
N ASN A 86 -10.46 -37.06 -15.85
CA ASN A 86 -11.71 -36.31 -15.65
C ASN A 86 -12.86 -37.31 -15.46
N SER A 87 -13.36 -37.41 -14.23
CA SER A 87 -14.53 -38.23 -13.89
C SER A 87 -15.82 -37.53 -14.30
N PHE A 88 -16.58 -38.18 -15.18
CA PHE A 88 -17.97 -37.81 -15.49
C PHE A 88 -18.94 -38.22 -14.36
N GLY A 89 -20.06 -37.51 -14.26
CA GLY A 89 -21.23 -37.84 -13.42
C GLY A 89 -21.36 -36.93 -12.17
N THR A 90 -22.55 -36.47 -11.78
CA THR A 90 -23.92 -36.68 -12.32
C THR A 90 -24.84 -35.55 -11.80
N ALA A 91 -25.99 -35.32 -12.45
CA ALA A 91 -26.87 -34.16 -12.15
C ALA A 91 -28.17 -34.51 -11.40
N LEU A 92 -28.55 -33.67 -10.42
CA LEU A 92 -29.93 -33.37 -9.93
C LEU A 92 -30.70 -34.53 -9.22
N PRO A 93 -31.81 -34.29 -8.44
CA PRO A 93 -32.69 -33.11 -8.36
C PRO A 93 -33.19 -32.66 -6.94
N ILE A 94 -34.18 -31.75 -6.92
CA ILE A 94 -34.88 -31.14 -5.76
C ILE A 94 -36.34 -31.67 -5.67
N PRO A 95 -37.01 -31.62 -4.49
CA PRO A 95 -38.47 -31.45 -4.43
C PRO A 95 -38.97 -30.20 -3.66
N ARG A 96 -40.17 -29.74 -4.06
CA ARG A 96 -41.02 -28.68 -3.46
C ARG A 96 -42.49 -29.17 -3.56
N LYS A 97 -43.55 -28.65 -2.93
CA LYS A 97 -43.88 -27.44 -2.13
C LYS A 97 -45.25 -27.73 -1.46
N ARG A 98 -45.64 -27.18 -0.27
CA ARG A 98 -46.98 -26.56 0.02
C ARG A 98 -47.39 -26.34 1.50
N GLN A 99 -47.83 -25.09 1.77
CA GLN A 99 -49.14 -24.61 2.32
C GLN A 99 -49.72 -25.19 3.63
N SER A 100 -50.55 -24.46 4.41
CA SER A 100 -50.89 -23.02 4.55
C SER A 100 -51.83 -22.84 5.76
N ARG A 101 -51.99 -21.61 6.30
CA ARG A 101 -53.30 -20.97 6.58
C ARG A 101 -53.14 -19.53 7.12
N LEU A 102 -54.22 -18.76 6.97
CA LEU A 102 -54.34 -17.31 7.12
C LEU A 102 -55.13 -16.92 8.40
N SER A 103 -55.31 -15.61 8.59
CA SER A 103 -56.35 -14.91 9.37
C SER A 103 -56.11 -14.71 10.88
N SER A 104 -56.54 -13.62 11.54
CA SER A 104 -56.92 -12.27 11.08
C SER A 104 -57.22 -11.30 12.26
N VAL A 105 -56.61 -10.09 12.23
CA VAL A 105 -57.29 -8.76 12.25
C VAL A 105 -58.06 -8.22 13.51
N HIS A 106 -57.81 -6.92 13.80
CA HIS A 106 -58.61 -5.87 14.49
C HIS A 106 -58.27 -5.33 15.90
N HIS A 107 -58.78 -4.10 16.16
CA HIS A 107 -58.27 -3.03 17.05
C HIS A 107 -59.12 -2.84 18.33
N ALA A 108 -58.62 -2.05 19.32
CA ALA A 108 -59.13 -0.68 19.62
C ALA A 108 -58.70 -0.12 21.01
N ASP A 109 -58.37 1.19 21.01
CA ASP A 109 -58.61 2.26 22.01
C ASP A 109 -58.20 2.20 23.50
N GLY A 110 -57.77 3.37 24.04
CA GLY A 110 -57.55 3.59 25.48
C GLY A 110 -56.69 4.80 25.90
N ARG A 111 -57.22 6.04 25.82
CA ARG A 111 -56.73 7.26 26.51
C ARG A 111 -57.87 7.75 27.45
N PRO A 112 -57.65 8.48 28.59
CA PRO A 112 -56.91 9.76 28.60
C PRO A 112 -56.23 10.28 29.93
N THR A 113 -55.38 11.32 29.77
CA THR A 113 -55.09 12.55 30.62
C THR A 113 -55.48 12.63 32.12
N ARG A 114 -54.84 13.37 33.07
CA ARG A 114 -53.87 14.52 33.18
C ARG A 114 -53.65 14.80 34.71
N PRO A 115 -53.05 15.91 35.26
CA PRO A 115 -52.08 16.91 34.75
C PRO A 115 -50.90 17.29 35.73
N GLY A 116 -49.84 17.92 35.20
CA GLY A 116 -49.37 19.25 35.67
C GLY A 116 -48.31 19.39 36.79
N MET A 117 -47.08 19.75 36.40
CA MET A 117 -46.31 20.86 37.02
C MET A 117 -45.32 21.45 35.98
N PRO A 118 -44.88 22.72 36.12
CA PRO A 118 -44.10 23.42 35.09
C PRO A 118 -42.60 23.07 35.10
N PRO A 119 -41.91 23.14 33.94
CA PRO A 119 -40.47 22.94 33.87
C PRO A 119 -39.70 24.14 34.44
N ILE A 120 -38.66 23.85 35.22
CA ILE A 120 -37.66 24.84 35.63
C ILE A 120 -36.85 25.22 34.39
N GLN A 121 -36.84 26.50 34.02
CA GLN A 121 -35.91 27.03 33.04
C GLN A 121 -34.51 27.11 33.69
N PRO A 122 -33.47 26.47 33.13
CA PRO A 122 -32.12 26.86 33.45
C PRO A 122 -31.90 28.28 32.93
N THR A 123 -31.30 29.14 33.73
CA THR A 123 -30.88 30.49 33.30
C THR A 123 -29.95 30.38 32.10
N ARG A 124 -29.98 31.39 31.21
CA ARG A 124 -29.18 31.39 29.98
C ARG A 124 -27.70 31.10 30.23
N ASP A 125 -27.16 31.52 31.37
CA ASP A 125 -25.76 31.35 31.73
C ASP A 125 -25.37 29.88 32.01
N LEU A 126 -26.28 29.09 32.59
CA LEU A 126 -26.09 27.64 32.75
C LEU A 126 -26.16 26.92 31.40
N LEU A 127 -27.03 27.36 30.50
CA LEU A 127 -27.11 26.82 29.14
C LEU A 127 -25.88 27.20 28.31
N VAL A 128 -25.35 28.42 28.46
CA VAL A 128 -24.12 28.84 27.79
C VAL A 128 -22.91 28.06 28.30
N ALA A 129 -22.77 27.86 29.62
CA ALA A 129 -21.72 27.01 30.18
C ALA A 129 -21.83 25.55 29.68
N GLN A 130 -23.04 24.96 29.72
CA GLN A 130 -23.27 23.61 29.19
C GLN A 130 -23.00 23.49 27.69
N VAL A 131 -23.32 24.52 26.90
CA VAL A 131 -23.02 24.55 25.46
C VAL A 131 -21.51 24.68 25.22
N GLN A 132 -20.79 25.48 26.02
CA GLN A 132 -19.33 25.57 25.96
C GLN A 132 -18.66 24.25 26.33
N ASP A 133 -19.11 23.58 27.40
CA ASP A 133 -18.61 22.26 27.81
C ASP A 133 -18.89 21.19 26.74
N LEU A 134 -20.09 21.18 26.15
CA LEU A 134 -20.46 20.27 25.05
C LEU A 134 -19.66 20.56 23.77
N GLN A 135 -19.35 21.82 23.47
CA GLN A 135 -18.46 22.19 22.37
C GLN A 135 -17.02 21.77 22.66
N ALA A 136 -16.52 21.94 23.88
CA ALA A 136 -15.18 21.49 24.28
C ALA A 136 -15.02 19.96 24.17
N GLU A 137 -16.03 19.19 24.60
CA GLU A 137 -16.06 17.74 24.43
C GLU A 137 -16.19 17.33 22.94
N LYS A 138 -17.01 18.02 22.13
CA LYS A 138 -17.05 17.81 20.66
C LYS A 138 -15.68 18.09 20.02
N VAL A 139 -14.99 19.18 20.40
CA VAL A 139 -13.64 19.51 19.91
C VAL A 139 -12.62 18.45 20.31
N LYS A 140 -12.65 17.99 21.57
CA LYS A 140 -11.77 16.92 22.06
C LYS A 140 -11.96 15.62 21.29
N LYS A 141 -13.21 15.24 20.99
CA LYS A 141 -13.51 14.07 20.14
C LYS A 141 -13.09 14.26 18.70
N ALA A 142 -13.29 15.44 18.12
CA ALA A 142 -12.85 15.76 16.76
C ALA A 142 -11.31 15.71 16.62
N LYS A 143 -10.58 16.12 17.66
CA LYS A 143 -9.13 15.91 17.81
C LYS A 143 -8.72 14.46 18.09
N ASN A 144 -9.66 13.55 18.38
CA ASN A 144 -9.39 12.14 18.67
C ASN A 144 -9.85 11.20 17.55
N MET A 145 -10.26 11.77 16.41
CA MET A 145 -10.55 11.04 15.18
C MET A 145 -9.68 11.55 14.04
N ALA A 146 -9.46 10.70 13.04
CA ALA A 146 -8.74 11.08 11.83
C ALA A 146 -9.22 10.29 10.61
N PHE A 147 -8.84 10.76 9.42
CA PHE A 147 -9.13 10.10 8.17
C PHE A 147 -7.85 9.77 7.39
N ALA A 148 -7.75 8.55 6.88
CA ALA A 148 -6.74 8.18 5.88
C ALA A 148 -7.45 7.96 4.55
N PHE A 149 -7.12 8.78 3.55
CA PHE A 149 -7.75 8.75 2.24
C PHE A 149 -6.88 8.04 1.22
N ASP A 150 -7.40 7.02 0.53
CA ASP A 150 -6.93 6.79 -0.83
C ASP A 150 -7.36 7.95 -1.76
N ILE A 151 -6.77 8.02 -2.94
CA ILE A 151 -6.86 9.14 -3.87
C ILE A 151 -7.62 8.74 -5.14
N ASP A 152 -7.20 7.65 -5.78
CA ASP A 152 -7.65 7.28 -7.11
C ASP A 152 -8.88 6.35 -6.98
N GLY A 153 -10.05 6.82 -7.39
CA GLY A 153 -11.34 6.17 -7.12
C GLY A 153 -12.05 6.68 -5.86
N VAL A 154 -11.40 7.52 -5.04
CA VAL A 154 -11.97 8.14 -3.83
C VAL A 154 -12.13 9.65 -3.97
N LEU A 155 -11.07 10.34 -4.37
CA LEU A 155 -11.00 11.80 -4.49
C LEU A 155 -10.90 12.27 -5.95
N VAL A 156 -10.25 11.48 -6.81
CA VAL A 156 -10.06 11.75 -8.25
C VAL A 156 -10.16 10.47 -9.08
N HIS A 157 -10.29 10.61 -10.39
CA HIS A 157 -10.04 9.57 -11.37
C HIS A 157 -8.94 10.06 -12.32
N GLY A 158 -7.68 9.69 -12.06
CA GLY A 158 -6.55 10.35 -12.74
C GLY A 158 -6.54 11.84 -12.40
N ASP A 159 -6.74 12.70 -13.41
CA ASP A 159 -6.77 14.15 -13.21
C ASP A 159 -8.21 14.72 -13.08
N ARG A 160 -9.25 13.87 -13.16
CA ARG A 160 -10.67 14.27 -13.01
C ARG A 160 -11.12 14.24 -11.55
N LEU A 161 -11.51 15.39 -11.00
CA LEU A 161 -12.11 15.51 -9.66
C LEU A 161 -13.37 14.65 -9.47
N ILE A 162 -13.48 13.97 -8.33
CA ILE A 162 -14.76 13.50 -7.76
C ILE A 162 -15.33 14.65 -6.91
N PRO A 163 -16.47 15.28 -7.28
CA PRO A 163 -16.96 16.50 -6.62
C PRO A 163 -17.17 16.36 -5.11
N GLU A 164 -17.61 15.18 -4.68
CA GLU A 164 -17.81 14.83 -3.28
C GLU A 164 -16.50 14.77 -2.48
N GLY A 165 -15.37 14.44 -3.11
CA GLY A 165 -14.04 14.48 -2.49
C GLY A 165 -13.64 15.90 -2.12
N LYS A 166 -13.84 16.87 -3.03
CA LYS A 166 -13.64 18.29 -2.70
C LYS A 166 -14.49 18.72 -1.52
N LYS A 167 -15.79 18.36 -1.49
CA LYS A 167 -16.66 18.79 -0.39
C LYS A 167 -16.33 18.10 0.94
N ALA A 168 -15.86 16.85 0.91
CA ALA A 168 -15.39 16.16 2.10
C ALA A 168 -14.17 16.87 2.70
N LEU A 169 -13.19 17.25 1.86
CA LEU A 169 -12.00 17.97 2.31
C LEU A 169 -12.29 19.40 2.80
N GLU A 170 -13.24 20.12 2.21
CA GLU A 170 -13.69 21.42 2.74
C GLU A 170 -14.19 21.29 4.19
N ILE A 171 -15.02 20.27 4.47
CA ILE A 171 -15.57 20.00 5.80
C ILE A 171 -14.44 19.69 6.79
N LEU A 172 -13.48 18.84 6.41
CA LEU A 172 -12.34 18.50 7.26
C LEU A 172 -11.32 19.65 7.41
N ASN A 173 -11.28 20.60 6.48
CA ASN A 173 -10.40 21.77 6.57
C ASN A 173 -11.00 22.98 7.31
N GLY A 174 -12.21 22.85 7.87
CA GLY A 174 -12.83 23.85 8.75
C GLY A 174 -14.27 24.24 8.40
N ASP A 175 -14.83 23.80 7.27
CA ASP A 175 -16.24 24.03 6.92
C ASP A 175 -17.17 23.05 7.65
N ASN A 176 -17.14 23.11 8.99
CA ASN A 176 -17.91 22.25 9.90
C ASN A 176 -18.38 23.06 11.13
N GLU A 177 -19.32 22.50 11.90
CA GLU A 177 -19.91 23.11 13.10
C GLU A 177 -18.91 23.68 14.13
N LEU A 178 -17.69 23.15 14.18
CA LEU A 178 -16.66 23.55 15.15
C LEU A 178 -15.68 24.59 14.59
N GLY A 179 -15.63 24.81 13.27
CA GLY A 179 -14.66 25.70 12.63
C GLY A 179 -13.19 25.25 12.75
N ILE A 180 -12.93 23.99 13.17
CA ILE A 180 -11.58 23.44 13.31
C ILE A 180 -11.24 22.51 12.15
N LYS A 181 -9.95 22.38 11.86
CA LYS A 181 -9.45 21.28 11.02
C LYS A 181 -9.61 19.96 11.76
N ILE A 182 -9.99 18.91 11.04
CA ILE A 182 -10.02 17.53 11.52
C ILE A 182 -8.84 16.79 10.86
N PRO A 183 -8.01 16.08 11.63
CA PRO A 183 -6.80 15.44 11.12
C PRO A 183 -7.10 14.48 9.97
N HIS A 184 -6.34 14.60 8.89
CA HIS A 184 -6.41 13.66 7.78
C HIS A 184 -5.09 13.57 7.03
N ILE A 185 -4.84 12.41 6.45
CA ILE A 185 -3.68 12.09 5.62
C ILE A 185 -4.13 11.45 4.31
N PHE A 186 -3.27 11.51 3.30
CA PHE A 186 -3.47 10.85 2.02
C PHE A 186 -2.52 9.65 1.91
N LEU A 187 -3.08 8.46 1.79
CA LEU A 187 -2.36 7.18 1.76
C LEU A 187 -2.66 6.47 0.45
N THR A 188 -1.80 6.64 -0.55
CA THR A 188 -2.02 6.12 -1.91
C THR A 188 -0.97 5.10 -2.32
N ASN A 189 -1.40 4.10 -3.09
CA ASN A 189 -0.48 3.24 -3.82
C ASN A 189 0.02 3.87 -5.14
N GLY A 190 -0.48 5.06 -5.51
CA GLY A 190 -0.01 5.84 -6.65
C GLY A 190 1.43 6.37 -6.49
N SER A 191 2.16 6.43 -7.60
CA SER A 191 3.62 6.58 -7.62
C SER A 191 4.17 7.32 -8.85
N GLY A 192 5.45 7.67 -8.82
CA GLY A 192 6.21 8.08 -10.01
C GLY A 192 6.34 9.59 -10.22
N LYS A 193 5.99 10.38 -9.21
CA LYS A 193 6.31 11.81 -9.08
C LYS A 193 6.85 12.03 -7.67
N ILE A 194 7.63 13.10 -7.50
CA ILE A 194 7.99 13.66 -6.19
C ILE A 194 6.71 14.08 -5.47
N GLU A 195 6.63 13.84 -4.16
CA GLU A 195 5.48 14.14 -3.31
C GLU A 195 5.02 15.59 -3.50
N LYS A 196 5.95 16.55 -3.44
CA LYS A 196 5.67 17.99 -3.64
C LYS A 196 4.97 18.30 -4.96
N ASP A 197 5.38 17.68 -6.07
CA ASP A 197 4.77 17.87 -7.39
C ASP A 197 3.36 17.25 -7.43
N ARG A 198 3.17 16.09 -6.78
CA ARG A 198 1.86 15.41 -6.69
C ARG A 198 0.90 16.17 -5.77
N CYS A 199 1.36 16.66 -4.62
CA CYS A 199 0.62 17.53 -3.70
C CYS A 199 0.17 18.83 -4.39
N ALA A 200 1.04 19.48 -5.16
CA ALA A 200 0.69 20.66 -5.94
C ALA A 200 -0.35 20.36 -7.04
N GLN A 201 -0.24 19.22 -7.73
CA GLN A 201 -1.22 18.77 -8.71
C GLN A 201 -2.59 18.52 -8.05
N LEU A 202 -2.62 17.76 -6.96
CA LEU A 202 -3.85 17.42 -6.24
C LEU A 202 -4.50 18.65 -5.62
N SER A 203 -3.72 19.56 -5.03
CA SER A 203 -4.24 20.82 -4.47
C SER A 203 -5.02 21.63 -5.52
N LYS A 204 -4.49 21.68 -6.75
CA LYS A 204 -5.14 22.36 -7.88
C LYS A 204 -6.44 21.66 -8.32
N ILE A 205 -6.48 20.33 -8.34
CA ILE A 205 -7.66 19.55 -8.75
C ILE A 205 -8.77 19.62 -7.68
N LEU A 206 -8.40 19.46 -6.41
CA LEU A 206 -9.31 19.43 -5.25
C LEU A 206 -9.75 20.83 -4.82
N GLY A 207 -9.01 21.88 -5.19
CA GLY A 207 -9.24 23.24 -4.72
C GLY A 207 -9.11 23.40 -3.20
N ASN A 208 -8.34 22.52 -2.57
CA ASN A 208 -8.02 22.46 -1.14
C ASN A 208 -6.50 22.25 -1.01
N PRO A 209 -5.82 22.79 0.01
CA PRO A 209 -4.39 22.56 0.20
C PRO A 209 -4.11 21.11 0.58
N VAL A 210 -3.13 20.51 -0.09
CA VAL A 210 -2.53 19.21 0.23
C VAL A 210 -1.05 19.47 0.50
N GLU A 211 -0.62 19.29 1.74
CA GLU A 211 0.79 19.45 2.14
C GLU A 211 1.56 18.14 1.96
N THR A 212 2.89 18.19 1.87
CA THR A 212 3.73 16.98 1.79
C THR A 212 3.69 16.16 3.08
N ASP A 213 3.52 16.83 4.21
CA ASP A 213 3.76 16.24 5.54
C ASP A 213 2.53 15.45 6.04
N GLN A 214 1.48 15.40 5.21
CA GLN A 214 0.29 14.54 5.33
C GLN A 214 0.13 13.58 4.14
N PHE A 215 1.16 13.42 3.30
CA PHE A 215 1.07 12.74 2.00
C PHE A 215 2.02 11.55 1.89
N ILE A 216 1.46 10.36 1.62
CA ILE A 216 2.20 9.09 1.57
C ILE A 216 1.92 8.42 0.23
N GLN A 217 2.98 8.24 -0.56
CA GLN A 217 2.98 7.43 -1.77
C GLN A 217 3.54 6.04 -1.48
N SER A 218 3.30 5.09 -2.38
CA SER A 218 3.80 3.72 -2.28
C SER A 218 5.33 3.63 -2.13
N HIS A 219 6.09 4.53 -2.74
CA HIS A 219 7.55 4.59 -2.61
C HIS A 219 8.06 5.40 -1.41
N THR A 220 7.23 6.18 -0.71
CA THR A 220 7.70 7.05 0.39
C THR A 220 8.35 6.27 1.54
N PRO A 221 7.81 5.12 2.01
CA PRO A 221 8.48 4.29 3.02
C PRO A 221 9.79 3.64 2.54
N MET A 222 10.03 3.56 1.22
CA MET A 222 11.27 3.00 0.67
C MET A 222 12.48 3.94 0.83
N SER A 223 12.26 5.19 1.25
CA SER A 223 13.33 6.15 1.56
C SER A 223 14.32 5.61 2.60
N ALA A 224 13.84 4.87 3.61
CA ALA A 224 14.66 4.19 4.61
C ALA A 224 15.70 3.21 4.01
N LEU A 225 15.47 2.68 2.80
CA LEU A 225 16.40 1.76 2.14
C LEU A 225 17.69 2.46 1.64
N ALA A 226 17.75 3.79 1.65
CA ALA A 226 18.94 4.56 1.31
C ALA A 226 20.08 4.43 2.33
N GLU A 227 19.77 3.99 3.55
CA GLU A 227 20.79 3.70 4.58
C GLU A 227 21.45 2.32 4.35
N TYR A 228 20.69 1.36 3.82
CA TYR A 228 21.14 -0.02 3.61
C TYR A 228 21.88 -0.25 2.27
N TYR A 229 21.54 0.51 1.22
CA TYR A 229 22.05 0.25 -0.14
C TYR A 229 22.71 1.48 -0.76
N SER A 230 23.95 1.33 -1.23
CA SER A 230 24.67 2.36 -1.96
C SER A 230 24.32 2.38 -3.44
N THR A 231 24.20 1.21 -4.09
CA THR A 231 24.02 1.08 -5.54
C THR A 231 22.72 0.36 -5.89
N VAL A 232 21.73 1.11 -6.37
CA VAL A 232 20.36 0.61 -6.54
C VAL A 232 19.87 0.78 -7.99
N LEU A 233 19.13 -0.21 -8.49
CA LEU A 233 18.38 -0.09 -9.73
C LEU A 233 16.96 0.39 -9.43
N VAL A 234 16.63 1.62 -9.81
CA VAL A 234 15.30 2.21 -9.63
C VAL A 234 14.51 2.09 -10.93
N VAL A 235 13.34 1.44 -10.86
CA VAL A 235 12.50 1.11 -12.02
C VAL A 235 11.13 1.78 -11.92
N GLY A 236 10.63 2.22 -13.08
CA GLY A 236 9.29 2.78 -13.25
C GLY A 236 9.23 4.30 -13.35
N GLY A 237 8.01 4.81 -13.50
CA GLY A 237 7.70 6.24 -13.59
C GLY A 237 7.79 6.79 -15.01
N GLU A 238 7.22 7.98 -15.20
CA GLU A 238 7.25 8.68 -16.49
C GLU A 238 8.65 9.26 -16.74
N GLY A 239 9.20 9.06 -17.94
CA GLY A 239 10.53 9.55 -18.31
C GLY A 239 11.69 9.08 -17.41
N TYR A 240 11.51 7.97 -16.67
CA TYR A 240 12.46 7.49 -15.65
C TYR A 240 12.76 8.49 -14.52
N ARG A 241 11.85 9.45 -14.29
CA ARG A 241 11.95 10.48 -13.23
C ARG A 241 11.90 9.92 -11.80
N CYS A 242 11.66 8.62 -11.61
CA CYS A 242 11.91 7.96 -10.31
C CYS A 242 13.38 8.08 -9.86
N ARG A 243 14.33 8.39 -10.76
CA ARG A 243 15.67 8.84 -10.36
C ARG A 243 15.61 10.03 -9.41
N GLU A 244 14.85 11.07 -9.75
CA GLU A 244 14.79 12.33 -8.98
C GLU A 244 14.20 12.08 -7.58
N VAL A 245 13.19 11.19 -7.49
CA VAL A 245 12.62 10.73 -6.22
C VAL A 245 13.68 10.02 -5.37
N ALA A 246 14.46 9.10 -5.96
CA ALA A 246 15.53 8.41 -5.26
C ALA A 246 16.69 9.35 -4.86
N GLU A 247 17.04 10.34 -5.69
CA GLU A 247 18.02 11.39 -5.36
C GLU A 247 17.53 12.21 -4.14
N GLN A 248 16.23 12.54 -4.06
CA GLN A 248 15.63 13.24 -2.92
C GLN A 248 15.61 12.41 -1.63
N TYR A 249 15.41 11.09 -1.73
CA TYR A 249 15.49 10.17 -0.57
C TYR A 249 16.93 9.87 -0.11
N GLY A 250 17.96 10.42 -0.78
CA GLY A 250 19.36 10.27 -0.36
C GLY A 250 20.09 9.05 -0.94
N PHE A 251 19.52 8.33 -1.90
CA PHE A 251 20.23 7.23 -2.59
C PHE A 251 21.44 7.76 -3.36
N ARG A 252 22.58 7.05 -3.24
CA ARG A 252 23.88 7.53 -3.73
C ARG A 252 24.15 7.17 -5.19
N ASN A 253 24.21 5.88 -5.54
CA ASN A 253 24.60 5.40 -6.86
C ASN A 253 23.41 4.85 -7.65
N ILE A 254 22.45 5.71 -7.97
CA ILE A 254 21.19 5.33 -8.64
C ILE A 254 21.45 4.92 -10.10
N VAL A 255 21.03 3.72 -10.46
CA VAL A 255 20.88 3.21 -11.83
C VAL A 255 19.40 3.30 -12.21
N VAL A 256 19.09 3.64 -13.46
CA VAL A 256 17.75 3.43 -14.04
C VAL A 256 17.87 2.61 -15.33
N PRO A 257 16.81 1.93 -15.81
CA PRO A 257 16.85 1.12 -17.04
C PRO A 257 17.47 1.83 -18.25
N ASN A 258 17.22 3.13 -18.44
CA ASN A 258 17.83 3.93 -19.50
C ASN A 258 19.37 3.95 -19.47
N ASP A 259 20.01 3.94 -18.29
CA ASP A 259 21.48 3.89 -18.19
C ASP A 259 22.03 2.60 -18.79
N ILE A 260 21.33 1.49 -18.55
CA ILE A 260 21.70 0.14 -18.98
C ILE A 260 21.46 -0.01 -20.49
N VAL A 261 20.33 0.45 -21.02
CA VAL A 261 20.05 0.49 -22.47
C VAL A 261 21.01 1.41 -23.23
N ALA A 262 21.41 2.54 -22.63
CA ALA A 262 22.41 3.44 -23.19
C ALA A 262 23.82 2.83 -23.23
N TRP A 263 24.12 1.91 -22.31
CA TRP A 263 25.39 1.18 -22.25
C TRP A 263 25.41 -0.03 -23.21
N ASP A 264 24.39 -0.89 -23.14
CA ASP A 264 24.21 -2.04 -24.04
C ASP A 264 22.79 -2.06 -24.63
N PRO A 265 22.60 -1.53 -25.85
CA PRO A 265 21.31 -1.54 -26.53
C PRO A 265 20.80 -2.95 -26.88
N THR A 266 21.63 -3.99 -26.84
CA THR A 266 21.23 -5.35 -27.23
C THR A 266 20.27 -5.99 -26.23
N ILE A 267 20.22 -5.48 -25.00
CA ILE A 267 19.28 -5.87 -23.94
C ILE A 267 17.83 -5.54 -24.31
N ALA A 268 17.60 -4.49 -25.11
CA ALA A 268 16.28 -4.00 -25.49
C ALA A 268 16.04 -4.08 -27.01
N PRO A 269 16.08 -5.28 -27.64
CA PRO A 269 16.16 -5.44 -29.09
C PRO A 269 14.93 -4.96 -29.87
N TYR A 270 13.80 -4.74 -29.19
CA TYR A 270 12.55 -4.26 -29.77
C TYR A 270 12.24 -2.79 -29.44
N ARG A 271 13.08 -2.13 -28.64
CA ARG A 271 12.89 -0.75 -28.21
C ARG A 271 13.53 0.23 -29.20
N VAL A 272 12.83 1.31 -29.49
CA VAL A 272 13.42 2.49 -30.15
C VAL A 272 13.90 3.44 -29.07
N PHE A 273 15.19 3.43 -28.78
CA PHE A 273 15.80 4.29 -27.76
C PHE A 273 15.98 5.72 -28.31
N THR A 274 15.27 6.69 -27.74
CA THR A 274 15.17 8.06 -28.28
C THR A 274 16.36 8.93 -27.87
N GLU A 275 16.53 10.08 -28.54
CA GLU A 275 17.59 11.02 -28.18
C GLU A 275 17.31 11.72 -26.84
N GLU A 276 16.05 11.93 -26.47
CA GLU A 276 15.66 12.47 -25.16
C GLU A 276 15.97 11.50 -24.02
N GLU A 277 15.72 10.21 -24.25
CA GLU A 277 16.11 9.13 -23.32
C GLU A 277 17.63 9.02 -23.20
N ARG A 278 18.36 9.12 -24.32
CA ARG A 278 19.82 9.12 -24.33
C ARG A 278 20.40 10.34 -23.59
N ALA A 279 19.86 11.53 -23.80
CA ALA A 279 20.31 12.77 -23.16
C ALA A 279 20.12 12.78 -21.63
N THR A 280 19.15 12.02 -21.12
CA THR A 280 18.87 11.86 -19.68
C THR A 280 19.58 10.66 -19.04
N SER A 281 20.26 9.83 -19.83
CA SER A 281 20.97 8.63 -19.37
C SER A 281 22.34 8.92 -18.79
N ARG A 282 22.75 8.12 -17.80
CA ARG A 282 24.08 8.15 -17.17
C ARG A 282 24.77 6.76 -17.31
N PRO A 283 25.06 6.31 -18.55
CA PRO A 283 25.61 4.98 -18.81
C PRO A 283 26.98 4.80 -18.13
N ARG A 284 27.22 3.58 -17.65
CA ARG A 284 28.46 3.15 -16.97
C ARG A 284 28.83 1.75 -17.45
N ASP A 285 30.06 1.33 -17.19
CA ASP A 285 30.48 -0.05 -17.45
C ASP A 285 29.90 -0.99 -16.37
N PHE A 286 28.70 -1.51 -16.62
CA PHE A 286 27.99 -2.36 -15.68
C PHE A 286 28.62 -3.76 -15.50
N THR A 287 29.67 -4.12 -16.25
CA THR A 287 30.47 -5.34 -15.95
C THR A 287 31.36 -5.18 -14.71
N LYS A 288 31.59 -3.92 -14.28
CA LYS A 288 32.44 -3.52 -13.16
C LYS A 288 31.67 -3.01 -11.94
N ILE A 289 30.34 -2.94 -12.02
CA ILE A 289 29.46 -2.42 -10.97
C ILE A 289 28.53 -3.55 -10.53
N CYS A 290 28.45 -3.78 -9.22
CA CYS A 290 27.40 -4.59 -8.62
C CYS A 290 26.22 -3.67 -8.30
N ILE A 291 25.03 -4.01 -8.79
CA ILE A 291 23.78 -3.47 -8.26
C ILE A 291 23.48 -4.26 -6.98
N GLU A 292 23.17 -3.57 -5.88
CA GLU A 292 22.99 -4.19 -4.55
C GLU A 292 21.52 -4.51 -4.27
N ALA A 293 20.58 -3.73 -4.83
CA ALA A 293 19.14 -3.94 -4.72
C ALA A 293 18.38 -3.40 -5.94
N ILE A 294 17.19 -3.97 -6.20
CA ILE A 294 16.25 -3.51 -7.22
C ILE A 294 15.04 -2.88 -6.51
N MET A 295 14.63 -1.68 -6.96
CA MET A 295 13.57 -0.88 -6.36
C MET A 295 12.56 -0.47 -7.44
N VAL A 296 11.43 -1.17 -7.49
CA VAL A 296 10.34 -0.87 -8.42
C VAL A 296 9.45 0.20 -7.77
N PHE A 297 9.84 1.46 -7.93
CA PHE A 297 9.16 2.62 -7.31
C PHE A 297 7.77 2.87 -7.90
N SER A 298 7.56 2.59 -9.18
CA SER A 298 6.30 2.88 -9.87
C SER A 298 6.02 1.89 -10.99
N ASP A 299 4.86 2.00 -11.63
CA ASP A 299 4.55 1.26 -12.85
C ASP A 299 5.58 1.58 -13.94
N SER A 300 6.08 0.51 -14.59
CA SER A 300 6.92 0.60 -15.77
C SER A 300 6.15 1.18 -16.97
N ARG A 301 6.85 1.87 -17.88
CA ARG A 301 6.30 2.35 -19.16
C ARG A 301 6.77 1.54 -20.36
N ASP A 302 7.75 0.66 -20.18
CA ASP A 302 8.23 -0.33 -21.15
C ASP A 302 8.44 -1.66 -20.43
N TYR A 303 7.34 -2.42 -20.28
CA TYR A 303 7.35 -3.69 -19.55
C TYR A 303 8.37 -4.68 -20.12
N ALA A 304 8.60 -4.69 -21.44
CA ALA A 304 9.51 -5.66 -22.06
C ALA A 304 10.97 -5.38 -21.66
N THR A 305 11.41 -4.13 -21.79
CA THR A 305 12.77 -3.73 -21.44
C THR A 305 13.02 -3.79 -19.93
N ASP A 306 12.09 -3.28 -19.13
CA ASP A 306 12.26 -3.24 -17.68
C ASP A 306 12.22 -4.65 -17.07
N MET A 307 11.38 -5.57 -17.57
CA MET A 307 11.40 -6.97 -17.13
C MET A 307 12.69 -7.68 -17.54
N GLN A 308 13.21 -7.45 -18.75
CA GLN A 308 14.46 -8.06 -19.20
C GLN A 308 15.64 -7.61 -18.31
N ILE A 309 15.77 -6.30 -18.06
CA ILE A 309 16.81 -5.74 -17.20
C ILE A 309 16.71 -6.28 -15.76
N ILE A 310 15.50 -6.32 -15.18
CA ILE A 310 15.30 -6.90 -13.84
C ILE A 310 15.70 -8.38 -13.82
N MET A 311 15.35 -9.18 -14.83
CA MET A 311 15.76 -10.58 -14.93
C MET A 311 17.27 -10.75 -15.05
N ASP A 312 17.95 -9.89 -15.83
CA ASP A 312 19.40 -9.96 -15.99
C ASP A 312 20.15 -9.57 -14.70
N VAL A 313 19.63 -8.61 -13.93
CA VAL A 313 20.20 -8.27 -12.61
C VAL A 313 19.91 -9.37 -11.57
N LEU A 314 18.69 -9.93 -11.52
CA LEU A 314 18.33 -11.02 -10.60
C LEU A 314 19.06 -12.34 -10.90
N ARG A 315 19.51 -12.54 -12.14
CA ARG A 315 20.28 -13.72 -12.56
C ARG A 315 21.79 -13.47 -12.63
N ALA A 316 22.25 -12.23 -12.42
CA ALA A 316 23.66 -11.90 -12.36
C ALA A 316 24.27 -12.31 -11.01
N LYS A 317 25.55 -12.70 -11.02
CA LYS A 317 26.31 -13.02 -9.82
C LYS A 317 26.48 -11.76 -8.97
N ASN A 318 25.74 -11.67 -7.86
CA ASN A 318 25.69 -10.50 -6.96
C ASN A 318 25.41 -9.19 -7.73
N GLY A 319 24.40 -9.22 -8.62
CA GLY A 319 23.92 -8.05 -9.34
C GLY A 319 24.88 -7.42 -10.35
N ARG A 320 25.97 -8.11 -10.73
CA ARG A 320 26.97 -7.64 -11.71
C ARG A 320 26.64 -8.09 -13.13
N LEU A 321 26.14 -7.18 -13.97
CA LEU A 321 25.72 -7.48 -15.34
C LEU A 321 26.86 -8.06 -16.19
N GLY A 322 26.50 -8.88 -17.20
CA GLY A 322 27.45 -9.67 -17.98
C GLY A 322 27.95 -10.94 -17.27
N THR A 323 27.30 -11.34 -16.17
CA THR A 323 27.55 -12.62 -15.47
C THR A 323 26.25 -13.40 -15.31
N VAL A 324 26.36 -14.68 -14.94
CA VAL A 324 25.23 -15.52 -14.53
C VAL A 324 25.59 -16.15 -13.19
N ALA A 325 24.68 -16.12 -12.23
CA ALA A 325 24.79 -16.79 -10.95
C ALA A 325 24.86 -18.32 -11.11
N GLU A 326 25.67 -18.97 -10.30
CA GLU A 326 25.72 -20.44 -10.21
C GLU A 326 24.59 -20.96 -9.32
N ASP A 327 24.32 -20.24 -8.23
CA ASP A 327 23.15 -20.44 -7.37
C ASP A 327 22.19 -19.24 -7.54
N PRO A 328 21.02 -19.40 -8.19
CA PRO A 328 20.08 -18.31 -8.40
C PRO A 328 19.41 -17.83 -7.12
N VAL A 329 19.45 -18.60 -6.02
CA VAL A 329 18.87 -18.24 -4.72
C VAL A 329 19.90 -17.50 -3.87
N ALA A 330 21.14 -18.02 -3.77
CA ALA A 330 22.15 -17.48 -2.87
C ALA A 330 22.90 -16.24 -3.41
N GLU A 331 23.03 -16.10 -4.74
CA GLU A 331 23.78 -14.98 -5.36
C GLU A 331 22.88 -13.87 -5.92
N ARG A 332 21.57 -13.91 -5.64
CA ARG A 332 20.59 -12.90 -6.09
C ARG A 332 20.65 -11.63 -5.24
N VAL A 333 20.22 -10.54 -5.84
CA VAL A 333 19.96 -9.28 -5.12
C VAL A 333 18.51 -9.21 -4.63
N PRO A 334 18.22 -8.54 -3.51
CA PRO A 334 16.86 -8.24 -3.08
C PRO A 334 16.12 -7.37 -4.11
N ILE A 335 14.82 -7.63 -4.25
CA ILE A 335 13.90 -6.82 -5.04
C ILE A 335 12.73 -6.33 -4.19
N TYR A 336 12.49 -5.02 -4.26
CA TYR A 336 11.46 -4.30 -3.55
C TYR A 336 10.43 -3.74 -4.52
N PHE A 337 9.15 -3.96 -4.23
CA PHE A 337 8.01 -3.38 -4.95
C PHE A 337 7.35 -2.33 -4.07
N SER A 338 7.05 -1.16 -4.61
CA SER A 338 6.40 -0.09 -3.86
C SER A 338 4.93 -0.41 -3.54
N GLN A 339 4.26 -1.25 -4.33
CA GLN A 339 2.86 -1.64 -4.09
C GLN A 339 2.49 -3.02 -4.67
N GLY A 340 1.39 -3.59 -4.16
CA GLY A 340 0.93 -4.94 -4.49
C GLY A 340 -0.32 -5.03 -5.38
N ASP A 341 -0.92 -3.92 -5.78
CA ASP A 341 -2.23 -3.85 -6.44
C ASP A 341 -2.21 -4.45 -7.84
N LEU A 342 -3.10 -5.40 -8.07
CA LEU A 342 -3.32 -5.98 -9.40
C LEU A 342 -3.97 -4.99 -10.36
N LEU A 343 -4.88 -4.15 -9.84
CA LEU A 343 -5.73 -3.25 -10.60
C LEU A 343 -5.79 -1.87 -9.96
N CYS A 344 -5.78 -0.82 -10.78
CA CYS A 344 -6.00 0.57 -10.37
C CYS A 344 -7.15 1.22 -11.17
N PRO A 345 -7.96 2.11 -10.59
CA PRO A 345 -8.93 2.89 -11.33
C PRO A 345 -8.22 4.00 -12.12
N THR A 346 -8.74 4.35 -13.29
CA THR A 346 -8.26 5.47 -14.11
C THR A 346 -9.45 6.20 -14.74
N GLU A 347 -9.22 7.08 -15.72
CA GLU A 347 -10.28 7.66 -16.54
C GLU A 347 -11.04 6.61 -17.40
N HIS A 348 -10.48 5.42 -17.56
CA HIS A 348 -11.09 4.32 -18.31
C HIS A 348 -12.27 3.69 -17.53
N PRO A 349 -13.39 3.32 -18.18
CA PRO A 349 -14.58 2.75 -17.52
C PRO A 349 -14.37 1.44 -16.73
N TYR A 350 -13.20 0.80 -16.86
CA TYR A 350 -12.84 -0.44 -16.19
C TYR A 350 -11.41 -0.31 -15.65
N PRO A 351 -11.11 -0.73 -14.40
CA PRO A 351 -9.77 -0.68 -13.82
C PRO A 351 -8.68 -1.26 -14.75
N ARG A 352 -7.49 -0.68 -14.72
CA ARG A 352 -6.32 -1.07 -15.52
C ARG A 352 -5.36 -1.89 -14.67
N MET A 353 -4.48 -2.67 -15.30
CA MET A 353 -3.40 -3.37 -14.60
C MET A 353 -2.41 -2.37 -13.98
N SER A 354 -1.85 -2.71 -12.82
CA SER A 354 -0.82 -1.93 -12.13
C SER A 354 0.33 -2.83 -11.64
N GLN A 355 1.21 -2.33 -10.76
CA GLN A 355 2.50 -2.94 -10.44
C GLN A 355 2.38 -4.38 -9.92
N GLY A 356 1.29 -4.74 -9.25
CA GLY A 356 1.02 -6.13 -8.85
C GLY A 356 0.93 -7.11 -10.02
N ALA A 357 0.43 -6.68 -11.19
CA ALA A 357 0.42 -7.49 -12.42
C ALA A 357 1.84 -7.63 -13.01
N PHE A 358 2.60 -6.53 -13.04
CA PHE A 358 4.00 -6.51 -13.48
C PHE A 358 4.87 -7.44 -12.61
N ARG A 359 4.71 -7.37 -11.29
CA ARG A 359 5.34 -8.25 -10.29
C ARG A 359 5.03 -9.73 -10.53
N ILE A 360 3.77 -10.10 -10.75
CA ILE A 360 3.39 -11.50 -11.03
C ILE A 360 4.04 -12.02 -12.33
N GLY A 361 4.18 -11.14 -13.34
CA GLY A 361 4.94 -11.44 -14.56
C GLY A 361 6.41 -11.75 -14.27
N LEU A 362 7.10 -10.88 -13.52
CA LEU A 362 8.50 -11.07 -13.11
C LEU A 362 8.71 -12.37 -12.32
N GLU A 363 7.84 -12.65 -11.36
CA GLU A 363 7.87 -13.89 -10.57
C GLU A 363 7.76 -15.15 -11.46
N ALA A 364 6.81 -15.15 -12.40
CA ALA A 364 6.64 -16.26 -13.33
C ALA A 364 7.85 -16.42 -14.28
N MET A 365 8.41 -15.31 -14.77
CA MET A 365 9.62 -15.31 -15.60
C MET A 365 10.83 -15.87 -14.82
N TYR A 366 11.07 -15.40 -13.61
CA TYR A 366 12.18 -15.87 -12.77
C TYR A 366 12.04 -17.37 -12.45
N LYS A 367 10.83 -17.83 -12.07
CA LYS A 367 10.55 -19.24 -11.82
C LYS A 367 10.77 -20.11 -13.06
N ALA A 368 10.35 -19.65 -14.24
CA ALA A 368 10.55 -20.35 -15.50
C ALA A 368 12.03 -20.42 -15.94
N LEU A 369 12.82 -19.38 -15.64
CA LEU A 369 14.23 -19.29 -16.02
C LEU A 369 15.20 -19.97 -15.05
N THR A 370 14.86 -20.06 -13.76
CA THR A 370 15.76 -20.55 -12.70
C THR A 370 15.28 -21.82 -12.00
N GLY A 371 13.98 -22.13 -12.06
CA GLY A 371 13.33 -23.16 -11.24
C GLY A 371 13.11 -22.75 -9.78
N ALA A 372 13.71 -21.66 -9.30
CA ALA A 372 13.54 -21.12 -7.96
C ALA A 372 12.38 -20.11 -7.89
N ASP A 373 11.71 -20.01 -6.75
CA ASP A 373 10.71 -18.97 -6.51
C ASP A 373 11.41 -17.65 -6.19
N LEU A 374 10.93 -16.56 -6.80
CA LEU A 374 11.47 -15.23 -6.55
C LEU A 374 11.09 -14.79 -5.13
N GLU A 375 12.08 -14.42 -4.34
CA GLU A 375 11.85 -13.75 -3.06
C GLU A 375 11.86 -12.22 -3.26
N ARG A 376 10.93 -11.55 -2.60
CA ARG A 376 10.68 -10.11 -2.74
C ARG A 376 10.14 -9.50 -1.45
N VAL A 377 10.27 -8.18 -1.35
CA VAL A 377 9.56 -7.36 -0.36
C VAL A 377 8.55 -6.47 -1.08
N VAL A 378 7.43 -6.18 -0.41
CA VAL A 378 6.34 -5.35 -0.94
C VAL A 378 5.98 -4.31 0.10
N TYR A 379 5.89 -3.05 -0.34
CA TYR A 379 5.32 -1.93 0.40
C TYR A 379 3.92 -1.61 -0.14
N GLY A 380 3.36 -0.49 0.28
CA GLY A 380 2.03 -0.06 -0.11
C GLY A 380 0.96 -0.83 0.64
N LYS A 381 -0.29 -0.38 0.51
CA LYS A 381 -1.45 -1.09 1.05
C LYS A 381 -1.55 -2.45 0.36
N PRO A 382 -1.91 -3.53 1.08
CA PRO A 382 -2.34 -3.59 2.48
C PRO A 382 -1.21 -3.90 3.49
N GLU A 383 0.06 -3.73 3.16
CA GLU A 383 1.17 -4.23 3.99
C GLU A 383 1.38 -3.40 5.26
N LEU A 384 1.69 -4.08 6.37
CA LEU A 384 1.80 -3.49 7.71
C LEU A 384 2.78 -2.31 7.79
N ALA A 385 3.89 -2.37 7.05
CA ALA A 385 4.90 -1.32 7.04
C ALA A 385 4.34 0.04 6.60
N THR A 386 3.41 0.03 5.64
CA THR A 386 2.77 1.25 5.13
C THR A 386 1.77 1.86 6.11
N TYR A 387 1.07 1.05 6.92
CA TYR A 387 0.17 1.55 7.95
C TYR A 387 0.92 2.07 9.19
N LYS A 388 2.02 1.42 9.59
CA LYS A 388 2.90 1.96 10.64
C LYS A 388 3.52 3.31 10.26
N TYR A 389 4.04 3.43 9.05
CA TYR A 389 4.54 4.71 8.53
C TYR A 389 3.42 5.77 8.50
N ALA A 390 2.17 5.37 8.25
CA ALA A 390 1.02 6.26 8.31
C ALA A 390 0.67 6.72 9.73
N ASP A 391 0.91 5.93 10.78
CA ASP A 391 0.78 6.36 12.17
C ASP A 391 1.80 7.45 12.54
N ASP A 392 3.06 7.30 12.10
CA ASP A 392 4.13 8.29 12.36
C ASP A 392 3.82 9.64 11.67
N VAL A 393 3.39 9.57 10.40
CA VAL A 393 2.94 10.75 9.63
C VAL A 393 1.71 11.39 10.27
N LEU A 394 0.70 10.61 10.67
CA LEU A 394 -0.50 11.15 11.32
C LEU A 394 -0.20 11.74 12.70
N THR A 395 0.73 11.16 13.45
CA THR A 395 1.18 11.67 14.76
C THR A 395 1.92 13.00 14.61
N SER A 396 2.77 13.13 13.60
CA SER A 396 3.50 14.36 13.27
C SER A 396 2.52 15.46 12.82
N TRP A 397 1.59 15.12 11.92
CA TRP A 397 0.54 16.01 11.41
C TRP A 397 -0.44 16.47 12.51
N MET A 398 -0.71 15.62 13.51
CA MET A 398 -1.42 15.99 14.74
C MET A 398 -0.65 17.03 15.59
N GLY A 399 0.68 16.89 15.66
CA GLY A 399 1.57 17.90 16.24
C GLY A 399 1.42 19.26 15.55
N GLU A 400 1.47 19.29 14.22
CA GLU A 400 1.33 20.52 13.43
C GLU A 400 -0.06 21.16 13.50
N LEU A 401 -1.13 20.36 13.36
CA LEU A 401 -2.50 20.87 13.33
C LEU A 401 -3.02 21.33 14.71
N HIS A 402 -2.57 20.67 15.79
CA HIS A 402 -3.22 20.76 17.10
C HIS A 402 -2.27 20.97 18.28
N GLY A 403 -0.95 20.93 18.07
CA GLY A 403 0.06 21.01 19.13
C GLY A 403 0.15 19.74 19.99
N GLU A 404 -0.32 18.60 19.47
CA GLU A 404 -0.44 17.32 20.20
C GLU A 404 0.21 16.19 19.39
N GLU A 405 1.46 15.83 19.66
CA GLU A 405 2.11 14.64 19.07
C GLU A 405 1.52 13.36 19.68
N ARG A 406 0.38 12.91 19.16
CA ARG A 406 -0.25 11.63 19.51
C ARG A 406 -1.08 11.08 18.34
N LEU A 407 -1.16 9.76 18.28
CA LEU A 407 -2.08 9.09 17.36
C LEU A 407 -3.54 9.24 17.83
N PRO A 408 -4.49 9.60 16.96
CA PRO A 408 -5.94 9.59 17.27
C PRO A 408 -6.48 8.16 17.42
N GLU A 409 -7.40 7.93 18.37
CA GLU A 409 -7.95 6.58 18.62
C GLU A 409 -8.96 6.12 17.55
N HIS A 410 -9.60 7.06 16.83
CA HIS A 410 -10.67 6.76 15.87
C HIS A 410 -10.25 7.11 14.44
N ILE A 411 -9.40 6.27 13.85
CA ILE A 411 -8.92 6.45 12.48
C ILE A 411 -9.87 5.75 11.49
N TYR A 412 -10.16 6.44 10.38
CA TYR A 412 -11.07 6.01 9.32
C TYR A 412 -10.33 5.92 7.98
N MET A 413 -10.01 4.70 7.53
CA MET A 413 -9.54 4.43 6.16
C MET A 413 -10.71 4.56 5.18
N ILE A 414 -10.58 5.44 4.20
CA ILE A 414 -11.56 5.59 3.11
C ILE A 414 -10.90 5.16 1.81
N GLY A 415 -11.46 4.11 1.19
CA GLY A 415 -10.86 3.43 0.04
C GLY A 415 -11.90 2.81 -0.89
N ASP A 416 -11.48 2.49 -2.11
CA ASP A 416 -12.31 1.92 -3.17
C ASP A 416 -11.98 0.44 -3.46
N ASN A 417 -10.86 -0.06 -2.95
CA ASN A 417 -10.30 -1.36 -3.29
C ASN A 417 -10.30 -2.31 -2.08
N PRO A 418 -11.20 -3.32 -2.04
CA PRO A 418 -11.28 -4.26 -0.93
C PRO A 418 -9.98 -5.04 -0.68
N ALA A 419 -9.22 -5.33 -1.74
CA ALA A 419 -7.97 -6.09 -1.65
C ALA A 419 -6.75 -5.26 -1.21
N SER A 420 -6.93 -3.96 -0.97
CA SER A 420 -5.88 -3.01 -0.61
C SER A 420 -6.28 -2.17 0.61
N ASP A 421 -7.19 -1.20 0.45
CA ASP A 421 -7.56 -0.27 1.52
C ASP A 421 -8.27 -0.96 2.69
N ILE A 422 -9.23 -1.82 2.36
CA ILE A 422 -10.17 -2.37 3.33
C ILE A 422 -9.52 -3.51 4.10
N ILE A 423 -8.88 -4.47 3.41
CA ILE A 423 -8.13 -5.51 4.10
C ILE A 423 -6.97 -4.92 4.91
N GLY A 424 -6.25 -3.92 4.41
CA GLY A 424 -5.17 -3.25 5.14
C GLY A 424 -5.66 -2.56 6.41
N GLY A 425 -6.67 -1.70 6.30
CA GLY A 425 -7.26 -1.03 7.47
C GLY A 425 -7.88 -2.00 8.47
N ASN A 426 -8.56 -3.07 8.00
CA ASN A 426 -9.09 -4.14 8.86
C ASN A 426 -7.98 -4.87 9.62
N MET A 427 -6.89 -5.25 8.94
CA MET A 427 -5.74 -5.95 9.56
C MET A 427 -5.01 -5.06 10.57
N TYR A 428 -4.97 -3.75 10.33
CA TYR A 428 -4.36 -2.78 11.25
C TYR A 428 -5.25 -2.39 12.42
N GLY A 429 -6.56 -2.61 12.32
CA GLY A 429 -7.56 -2.27 13.35
C GLY A 429 -8.21 -0.89 13.21
N TRP A 430 -8.04 -0.23 12.08
CA TRP A 430 -8.74 1.02 11.75
C TRP A 430 -10.20 0.77 11.33
N ASN A 431 -11.05 1.81 11.45
CA ASN A 431 -12.37 1.80 10.84
C ASN A 431 -12.23 1.90 9.32
N THR A 432 -12.93 1.08 8.55
CA THR A 432 -12.82 1.05 7.08
C THR A 432 -14.14 1.42 6.41
N CYS A 433 -14.09 2.40 5.51
CA CYS A 433 -15.19 2.89 4.70
C CYS A 433 -14.94 2.57 3.22
N LEU A 434 -15.71 1.65 2.66
CA LEU A 434 -15.61 1.29 1.24
C LEU A 434 -16.51 2.18 0.39
N VAL A 435 -15.94 2.90 -0.58
CA VAL A 435 -16.70 3.76 -1.51
C VAL A 435 -16.96 3.06 -2.84
N ARG A 436 -18.05 3.45 -3.52
CA ARG A 436 -18.48 2.88 -4.83
C ARG A 436 -17.96 3.64 -6.04
N THR A 437 -17.05 4.58 -5.84
CA THR A 437 -16.54 5.50 -6.86
C THR A 437 -15.32 4.98 -7.61
N GLY A 438 -14.90 3.72 -7.41
CA GLY A 438 -13.65 3.19 -8.00
C GLY A 438 -13.73 1.73 -8.44
N VAL A 439 -12.80 0.90 -7.96
CA VAL A 439 -12.66 -0.54 -8.23
C VAL A 439 -13.91 -1.29 -7.77
N PHE A 440 -14.36 -1.06 -6.55
CA PHE A 440 -15.61 -1.59 -6.04
C PHE A 440 -16.80 -0.74 -6.52
N GLN A 441 -17.82 -1.38 -7.11
CA GLN A 441 -18.97 -0.68 -7.71
C GLN A 441 -20.35 -1.28 -7.33
N GLY A 442 -20.42 -2.46 -6.70
CA GLY A 442 -21.69 -3.18 -6.51
C GLY A 442 -21.67 -4.22 -5.39
N GLY A 443 -22.83 -4.79 -5.06
CA GLY A 443 -23.02 -5.65 -3.87
C GLY A 443 -23.12 -4.86 -2.56
N ASP A 444 -23.70 -5.42 -1.50
CA ASP A 444 -23.90 -4.69 -0.25
C ASP A 444 -22.58 -4.35 0.45
N ASN A 445 -21.65 -5.31 0.50
CA ASN A 445 -20.26 -5.19 0.93
C ASN A 445 -19.41 -6.21 0.14
N ASP A 446 -18.07 -6.14 0.22
CA ASP A 446 -17.21 -7.17 -0.39
C ASP A 446 -17.32 -8.50 0.35
N GLU A 447 -17.34 -9.62 -0.39
CA GLU A 447 -17.53 -10.96 0.18
C GLU A 447 -16.30 -11.48 0.92
N ASN A 448 -15.10 -11.03 0.57
CA ASN A 448 -13.84 -11.54 1.11
C ASN A 448 -13.21 -10.56 2.11
N ASN A 449 -13.30 -9.26 1.82
CA ASN A 449 -12.69 -8.18 2.60
C ASN A 449 -13.77 -7.13 2.95
N PRO A 450 -14.80 -7.50 3.74
CA PRO A 450 -15.89 -6.60 4.06
C PRO A 450 -15.41 -5.39 4.87
N ALA A 451 -15.89 -4.20 4.51
CA ALA A 451 -15.63 -2.99 5.27
C ALA A 451 -16.33 -3.04 6.63
N ASN A 452 -15.58 -2.82 7.72
CA ASN A 452 -16.05 -2.96 9.09
C ASN A 452 -17.00 -1.84 9.55
N PHE A 453 -16.83 -0.61 9.05
CA PHE A 453 -17.65 0.55 9.43
C PHE A 453 -18.82 0.77 8.47
N GLY A 454 -18.60 0.56 7.17
CA GLY A 454 -19.67 0.54 6.20
C GLY A 454 -19.24 0.76 4.75
N VAL A 455 -20.27 0.78 3.89
CA VAL A 455 -20.12 0.92 2.44
C VAL A 455 -20.97 2.09 1.96
N PHE A 456 -20.37 2.99 1.19
CA PHE A 456 -20.90 4.31 0.92
C PHE A 456 -20.96 4.61 -0.58
N PRO A 457 -21.94 5.40 -1.07
CA PRO A 457 -21.98 5.80 -2.48
C PRO A 457 -20.72 6.57 -2.92
N ASN A 458 -20.17 7.40 -2.03
CA ASN A 458 -19.00 8.24 -2.26
C ASN A 458 -18.33 8.63 -0.93
N VAL A 459 -17.17 9.26 -1.03
CA VAL A 459 -16.35 9.76 0.10
C VAL A 459 -17.08 10.74 1.02
N LEU A 460 -17.95 11.61 0.50
CA LEU A 460 -18.66 12.61 1.30
C LEU A 460 -19.64 11.98 2.27
N GLU A 461 -20.39 10.95 1.86
CA GLU A 461 -21.30 10.24 2.75
C GLU A 461 -20.56 9.37 3.78
N ALA A 462 -19.39 8.82 3.43
CA ALA A 462 -18.50 8.16 4.38
C ALA A 462 -18.03 9.12 5.49
N VAL A 463 -17.47 10.28 5.11
CA VAL A 463 -16.99 11.31 6.05
C VAL A 463 -18.13 11.82 6.93
N LYS A 464 -19.30 12.17 6.36
CA LYS A 464 -20.48 12.58 7.15
C LYS A 464 -20.93 11.51 8.15
N LYS A 465 -20.85 10.22 7.78
CA LYS A 465 -21.25 9.13 8.68
C LYS A 465 -20.26 8.95 9.84
N ALA A 466 -18.95 9.01 9.57
CA ALA A 466 -17.90 8.96 10.58
C ALA A 466 -17.98 10.15 11.54
N LEU A 467 -18.10 11.39 11.03
CA LEU A 467 -18.27 12.59 11.85
C LEU A 467 -19.49 12.49 12.79
N ARG A 468 -20.63 11.98 12.30
CA ARG A 468 -21.82 11.78 13.13
C ARG A 468 -21.71 10.61 14.11
N ASN A 469 -20.81 9.66 13.87
CA ASN A 469 -20.52 8.58 14.82
C ASN A 469 -19.84 9.14 16.07
N GLU A 470 -18.79 9.94 15.88
CA GLU A 470 -17.99 10.50 16.98
C GLU A 470 -18.63 11.73 17.64
N LEU A 471 -19.15 12.66 16.82
CA LEU A 471 -19.55 14.00 17.26
C LEU A 471 -21.05 14.15 17.52
N GLY A 472 -21.85 13.12 17.22
CA GLY A 472 -23.31 13.09 17.42
C GLY A 472 -24.11 13.15 16.11
N GLN A 473 -25.30 12.54 16.10
CA GLN A 473 -26.15 12.46 14.89
C GLN A 473 -26.72 13.81 14.45
N ASP A 474 -26.75 14.80 15.36
CA ASP A 474 -27.11 16.19 15.14
C ASP A 474 -26.02 17.03 14.48
N PHE A 475 -24.78 16.52 14.40
CA PHE A 475 -23.62 17.27 13.92
C PHE A 475 -23.79 17.81 12.50
N LYS A 476 -23.58 19.12 12.35
CA LYS A 476 -23.68 19.85 11.08
C LYS A 476 -22.34 19.85 10.36
N CYS A 477 -22.27 19.12 9.25
CA CYS A 477 -21.12 19.12 8.35
C CYS A 477 -21.11 20.34 7.41
N PHE A 478 -21.28 21.53 7.98
CA PHE A 478 -21.12 22.84 7.33
C PHE A 478 -20.89 23.90 8.42
N PHE A 479 -20.14 24.95 8.12
CA PHE A 479 -19.97 26.11 9.01
C PHE A 479 -21.20 27.03 8.91
N ASP A 480 -21.73 27.47 10.05
CA ASP A 480 -22.82 28.45 10.10
C ASP A 480 -22.24 29.81 10.53
N GLU A 481 -22.08 30.74 9.58
CA GLU A 481 -21.56 32.09 9.84
C GLU A 481 -22.36 32.84 10.92
N LYS A 482 -23.63 32.48 11.15
CA LYS A 482 -24.47 33.05 12.20
C LYS A 482 -24.11 32.56 13.59
N ILE A 483 -23.16 31.65 13.75
CA ILE A 483 -22.63 31.15 15.03
C ILE A 483 -21.26 31.76 15.33
N ASN A 484 -20.77 32.70 14.51
CA ASN A 484 -19.49 33.38 14.73
C ASN A 484 -19.49 34.20 16.04
N PRO A 485 -18.71 33.83 17.08
CA PRO A 485 -18.67 34.55 18.35
C PRO A 485 -18.07 35.96 18.23
N VAL A 486 -17.32 36.25 17.16
CA VAL A 486 -16.74 37.57 16.89
C VAL A 486 -17.80 38.58 16.42
N LEU A 487 -18.88 38.12 15.75
CA LEU A 487 -19.93 39.01 15.23
C LEU A 487 -21.07 39.27 16.23
N HIS A 488 -21.17 38.49 17.31
CA HIS A 488 -22.22 38.64 18.33
C HIS A 488 -21.85 39.57 19.49
N GLY A 489 -20.61 40.08 19.53
CA GLY A 489 -20.18 41.05 20.55
C GLY A 489 -20.87 42.41 20.44
N ASP A 490 -21.02 42.93 19.21
CA ASP A 490 -21.44 44.33 18.98
C ASP A 490 -22.95 44.51 18.76
N ALA A 491 -23.72 43.43 18.61
CA ALA A 491 -25.15 43.50 18.29
C ALA A 491 -26.07 43.58 19.52
N ALA A 492 -25.56 43.37 20.74
CA ALA A 492 -26.35 43.30 21.96
C ALA A 492 -26.55 44.66 22.67
N ASP A 493 -25.60 45.60 22.55
CA ASP A 493 -25.62 46.87 23.30
C ASP A 493 -26.43 47.99 22.62
N ALA A 494 -26.85 47.83 21.37
CA ALA A 494 -27.60 48.84 20.61
C ALA A 494 -29.11 48.91 20.93
N ALA A 495 -29.60 48.15 21.91
CA ALA A 495 -31.03 47.99 22.20
C ALA A 495 -31.42 48.26 23.67
N ALA A 496 -30.68 49.11 24.39
CA ALA A 496 -30.94 49.37 25.81
C ALA A 496 -30.61 50.79 26.35
N VAL A 497 -30.64 51.87 25.56
CA VAL A 497 -30.55 53.25 26.10
C VAL A 497 -31.53 54.21 25.40
N VAL A 498 -32.59 54.58 26.14
CA VAL A 498 -33.50 55.76 26.03
C VAL A 498 -34.08 56.10 24.65
#